data_AF-A0AA38CD38-F1
#
_entry.id   AF-A0AA38CD38-F1
#
_cell.length_a   1.000
_cell.length_b   1.000
_cell.length_c   1.000
_cell.angle_alpha   90.00
_cell.angle_beta   90.00
_cell.angle_gamma   90.00
#
_symmetry.space_group_name_H-M   'P 1'
#
loop_
_entity.id
_entity.type
_entity.pdbx_description
1 polymer ?
#
loop_
_entity_poly.entity_id
_entity_poly.type
_entity_poly.pdbx_seq_one_letter_code
_entity_poly.pdbx_strand_id
1 'polypeptide(L)'
;VDNTLGTFVVVDNATLTKSRVVCVRFCIYSLMGSSLPKSISLHSKLGSWEQKIDFENCPLRCEKCQGWGHAKNQCKMTISKVFREKHPKDMDK
;
A
#
# COMPACT_ATOMS: atom_id res chain seq x y z
N VAL A 1 6.87 22.58 -27.27
CA VAL A 1 5.97 22.06 -26.24
C VAL A 1 5.43 20.76 -26.80
N ASP A 2 5.80 19.60 -26.25
CA ASP A 2 5.11 18.32 -26.51
C ASP A 2 5.63 17.23 -25.55
N ASN A 3 4.78 16.84 -24.59
CA ASN A 3 4.92 15.61 -23.81
C ASN A 3 3.98 14.58 -24.45
N THR A 4 4.41 13.96 -25.52
CA THR A 4 3.66 12.91 -26.22
C THR A 4 4.36 11.58 -26.05
N LEU A 5 3.97 10.85 -24.99
CA LEU A 5 4.01 9.40 -25.06
C LEU A 5 2.90 8.98 -26.03
N GLY A 6 3.24 8.84 -27.31
CA GLY A 6 2.34 8.41 -28.38
C GLY A 6 1.65 9.53 -29.16
N THR A 7 1.10 9.16 -30.33
CA THR A 7 0.35 10.06 -31.22
C THR A 7 -1.13 10.06 -30.81
N PHE A 8 -1.65 11.22 -30.40
CA PHE A 8 -3.08 11.37 -30.13
C PHE A 8 -3.88 11.27 -31.43
N VAL A 9 -4.75 10.27 -31.54
CA VAL A 9 -5.55 10.02 -32.76
C VAL A 9 -6.80 10.89 -32.80
N VAL A 10 -7.47 11.09 -31.66
CA VAL A 10 -8.62 11.99 -31.47
C VAL A 10 -8.62 12.46 -30.01
N VAL A 11 -8.90 13.75 -29.79
CA VAL A 11 -9.01 14.34 -28.44
C VAL A 11 -10.40 14.97 -28.30
N ASP A 12 -11.15 14.58 -27.26
CA ASP A 12 -12.47 15.13 -27.00
C ASP A 12 -12.39 16.55 -26.39
N ASN A 13 -13.49 17.32 -26.50
CA ASN A 13 -13.54 18.71 -26.07
C ASN A 13 -13.22 18.89 -24.57
N ALA A 14 -13.60 17.95 -23.70
CA ALA A 14 -13.34 18.07 -22.27
C ALA A 14 -11.85 17.89 -21.93
N THR A 15 -11.15 17.02 -22.67
CA THR A 15 -9.70 16.87 -22.61
C THR A 15 -8.98 18.11 -23.16
N LEU A 16 -9.48 18.71 -24.26
CA LEU A 16 -8.98 19.98 -24.81
C LEU A 16 -9.15 21.16 -23.85
N THR A 17 -10.32 21.28 -23.22
CA THR A 17 -10.62 22.38 -22.29
C THR A 17 -10.00 22.20 -20.91
N LYS A 18 -9.24 21.11 -20.68
CA LYS A 18 -8.68 20.73 -19.37
C LYS A 18 -9.73 20.72 -18.25
N SER A 19 -10.99 20.48 -18.60
CA SER A 19 -12.11 20.47 -17.64
C SER A 19 -12.16 19.16 -16.87
N ARG A 20 -11.46 18.12 -17.36
CA ARG A 20 -11.26 16.86 -16.66
C ARG A 20 -9.93 16.88 -15.92
N VAL A 21 -9.96 16.40 -14.67
CA VAL A 21 -8.75 16.09 -13.92
C VAL A 21 -8.02 14.96 -14.65
N VAL A 22 -6.85 15.28 -15.22
CA VAL A 22 -5.96 14.26 -15.80
C VAL A 22 -5.14 13.69 -14.65
N CYS A 23 -5.28 12.39 -14.40
CA CYS A 23 -4.51 11.68 -13.38
C CYS A 23 -3.62 10.61 -14.01
N VAL A 24 -2.45 10.39 -13.41
CA VAL A 24 -1.57 9.25 -13.72
C VAL A 24 -1.63 8.30 -12.53
N ARG A 25 -1.74 7.00 -12.80
CA ARG A 25 -1.69 5.95 -11.77
C ARG A 25 -0.35 5.23 -11.84
N PHE A 26 0.29 5.06 -10.70
CA PHE A 26 1.54 4.32 -10.57
C PHE A 26 1.29 3.03 -9.79
N CYS A 27 1.82 1.90 -10.29
CA CYS A 27 1.88 0.65 -9.54
C CYS A 27 3.29 0.47 -8.98
N ILE A 28 3.39 0.31 -7.67
CA ILE A 28 4.67 0.11 -6.97
C ILE A 28 4.73 -1.33 -6.47
N TYR A 29 5.69 -2.09 -6.98
CA TYR A 29 6.02 -3.40 -6.43
C TYR A 29 6.95 -3.21 -5.23
N SER A 30 6.58 -3.79 -4.09
CA SER A 30 7.38 -3.77 -2.87
C SER A 30 7.50 -5.17 -2.29
N LEU A 31 8.64 -5.47 -1.68
CA LEU A 31 8.85 -6.73 -0.99
C LEU A 31 7.99 -6.78 0.27
N MET A 32 7.38 -7.94 0.50
CA MET A 32 6.57 -8.14 1.70
C MET A 32 7.46 -8.07 2.96
N GLY A 33 7.21 -7.08 3.81
CA GLY A 33 7.94 -6.88 5.07
C GLY A 33 9.02 -5.80 5.03
N SER A 34 9.31 -5.19 3.88
CA SER A 34 10.08 -3.94 3.82
C SER A 34 9.18 -2.74 4.11
N SER A 35 9.78 -1.63 4.54
CA SER A 35 9.10 -0.35 4.63
C SER A 35 8.58 0.08 3.26
N LEU A 36 7.33 0.56 3.20
CA LEU A 36 6.78 1.16 1.99
C LEU A 36 7.53 2.48 1.67
N PRO A 37 7.68 2.83 0.39
CA PRO A 37 8.30 4.09 0.00
C PRO A 37 7.51 5.28 0.55
N LYS A 38 8.18 6.41 0.82
CA LYS A 38 7.53 7.61 1.39
C LYS A 38 7.30 8.72 0.36
N SER A 39 8.03 8.64 -0.76
CA SER A 39 7.89 9.56 -1.88
C SER A 39 8.24 8.85 -3.19
N ILE A 40 7.77 9.42 -4.30
CA ILE A 40 8.23 9.12 -5.66
C ILE A 40 8.84 10.38 -6.26
N SER A 41 9.94 10.21 -6.99
CA SER A 41 10.57 11.29 -7.75
C SER A 41 10.26 11.10 -9.23
N LEU A 42 9.63 12.11 -9.83
CA LEU A 42 9.28 12.13 -11.23
C LEU A 42 10.29 13.01 -11.96
N HIS A 43 11.03 12.41 -12.89
CA HIS A 43 11.98 13.12 -13.74
C HIS A 43 11.42 13.25 -15.15
N SER A 44 11.28 14.49 -15.62
CA SER A 44 10.84 14.80 -16.97
C SER A 44 11.72 15.89 -17.59
N LYS A 45 11.57 16.13 -18.88
CA LYS A 45 12.23 17.26 -19.56
C LYS A 45 11.81 18.63 -19.00
N LEU A 46 10.68 18.71 -18.28
CA LEU A 46 10.17 19.93 -17.64
C LEU A 46 10.73 20.15 -16.23
N GLY A 47 11.49 19.20 -15.69
CA GLY A 47 12.05 19.26 -14.35
C GLY A 47 11.79 17.98 -13.55
N SER A 48 12.26 18.02 -12.30
CA SER A 48 12.14 16.93 -11.35
C SER A 48 11.22 17.33 -10.21
N TRP A 49 10.28 16.47 -9.85
CA TRP A 49 9.29 16.76 -8.80
C TRP A 49 9.26 15.60 -7.83
N GLU A 50 9.29 15.89 -6.54
CA GLU A 50 9.10 14.88 -5.49
C GLU A 50 7.66 14.93 -5.01
N GLN A 51 6.99 13.79 -5.06
CA GLN A 51 5.62 13.63 -4.55
C GLN A 51 5.65 12.69 -3.35
N LYS A 52 5.24 13.20 -2.18
CA LYS A 52 5.00 12.36 -1.00
C LYS A 52 3.81 11.44 -1.26
N ILE A 53 3.91 10.21 -0.78
CA ILE A 53 2.89 9.18 -0.95
C ILE A 53 2.47 8.63 0.41
N ASP A 54 1.17 8.48 0.58
CA ASP A 54 0.55 7.82 1.72
C ASP A 54 -0.15 6.56 1.22
N PHE A 55 -0.05 5.49 2.00
CA PHE A 55 -0.68 4.22 1.68
C PHE A 55 -1.88 3.98 2.59
N GLU A 56 -3.03 3.72 1.98
CA GLU A 56 -4.22 3.28 2.69
C GLU A 56 -4.31 1.75 2.68
N ASN A 57 -4.95 1.18 3.70
CA ASN A 57 -5.23 -0.26 3.78
C ASN A 57 -3.98 -1.16 3.69
N CYS A 58 -2.85 -0.70 4.21
CA CYS A 58 -1.63 -1.51 4.30
C CYS A 58 -1.91 -2.82 5.06
N PRO A 59 -1.48 -3.98 4.53
CA PRO A 59 -1.71 -5.25 5.18
C PRO A 59 -0.94 -5.28 6.51
N LEU A 60 -1.65 -5.51 7.61
CA LEU A 60 -1.06 -5.61 8.95
C LEU A 60 -0.25 -6.91 9.05
N ARG A 61 1.04 -6.79 9.38
CA ARG A 61 1.89 -7.93 9.72
C ARG A 61 1.99 -8.07 11.24
N CYS A 62 1.57 -9.22 11.75
CA CYS A 62 1.60 -9.48 13.19
C CYS A 62 3.03 -9.73 13.67
N GLU A 63 3.52 -8.92 14.60
CA GLU A 63 4.87 -9.08 15.19
C GLU A 63 5.08 -10.43 15.90
N LYS A 64 4.01 -11.08 16.37
CA LYS A 64 4.09 -12.33 17.15
C LYS A 64 4.20 -13.58 16.30
N CYS A 65 3.31 -13.74 15.32
CA CYS A 65 3.27 -14.95 14.48
C CYS A 65 3.79 -14.71 13.06
N GLN A 66 4.17 -13.46 12.75
CA GLN A 66 4.64 -13.04 11.41
C GLN A 66 3.61 -13.20 10.29
N GLY A 67 2.36 -13.57 10.62
CA GLY A 67 1.23 -13.70 9.69
C GLY A 67 0.56 -12.35 9.38
N TRP A 68 -0.23 -12.33 8.31
CA TRP A 68 -0.89 -11.14 7.78
C TRP A 68 -2.35 -11.00 8.27
N GLY A 69 -2.89 -9.78 8.21
CA GLY A 69 -4.31 -9.49 8.40
C GLY A 69 -4.77 -9.32 9.84
N HIS A 70 -3.87 -9.20 10.82
CA HIS A 70 -4.24 -8.94 12.21
C HIS A 70 -3.12 -8.24 12.99
N ALA A 71 -3.50 -7.50 14.02
CA ALA A 71 -2.56 -6.87 14.94
C ALA A 71 -2.07 -7.84 16.04
N LYS A 72 -0.98 -7.48 16.73
CA LYS A 72 -0.35 -8.29 17.79
C LYS A 72 -1.31 -8.70 18.92
N ASN A 73 -2.25 -7.82 19.27
CA ASN A 73 -3.28 -8.04 20.29
C ASN A 73 -4.41 -8.98 19.82
N GLN A 74 -4.57 -9.18 18.52
CA GLN A 74 -5.57 -10.07 17.90
C GLN A 74 -4.96 -11.41 17.47
N CYS A 75 -3.69 -11.66 17.81
CA CYS A 75 -2.98 -12.85 17.39
C CYS A 75 -3.52 -14.11 18.08
N LYS A 76 -4.03 -15.07 17.28
CA LYS A 76 -4.56 -16.35 17.78
C LYS A 76 -3.56 -17.14 18.62
N MET A 77 -2.25 -17.03 18.33
CA MET A 77 -1.17 -17.61 19.16
C MET A 77 -1.10 -17.02 20.58
N THR A 78 -1.58 -15.79 20.77
CA THR A 78 -1.67 -15.16 22.10
C THR A 78 -2.89 -15.69 22.85
N ILE A 79 -4.02 -15.84 22.15
CA ILE A 79 -5.27 -16.32 22.73
C ILE A 79 -5.08 -17.74 23.27
N SER A 80 -4.38 -18.61 22.54
CA SER A 80 -4.11 -19.98 23.00
C SER A 80 -3.14 -20.07 24.19
N LYS A 81 -2.20 -19.13 24.36
CA LYS A 81 -1.33 -19.07 25.56
C LYS A 81 -2.06 -18.54 26.78
N VAL A 82 -2.83 -17.44 26.65
CA VAL A 82 -3.62 -16.89 27.76
C VAL A 82 -4.69 -17.88 28.22
N PHE A 83 -5.30 -18.62 27.30
CA PHE A 83 -6.23 -19.70 27.64
C PHE A 83 -5.54 -20.84 28.39
N ARG A 84 -4.35 -21.30 27.93
CA ARG A 84 -3.53 -22.31 28.62
C ARG A 84 -3.08 -21.89 30.02
N GLU A 85 -2.72 -20.63 30.21
CA GLU A 85 -2.29 -20.10 31.51
C GLU A 85 -3.47 -19.93 32.48
N LYS A 86 -4.67 -19.63 31.99
CA LYS A 86 -5.88 -19.51 32.82
C LYS A 86 -6.53 -20.85 33.18
N HIS A 87 -6.29 -21.90 32.39
CA HIS A 87 -6.87 -23.23 32.59
C HIS A 87 -5.82 -24.36 32.48
N PRO A 88 -4.89 -24.49 33.44
CA PRO A 88 -3.83 -25.51 33.38
C PRO A 88 -4.32 -26.94 33.64
N LYS A 89 -5.55 -27.16 34.11
CA LYS A 89 -6.07 -28.48 34.57
C LYS A 89 -6.91 -29.26 33.56
N ASP A 90 -7.16 -28.70 32.37
CA ASP A 90 -8.08 -29.30 31.38
C ASP A 90 -7.35 -30.15 30.32
N MET A 91 -6.15 -30.68 30.62
CA MET A 91 -5.30 -31.45 29.69
C MET A 91 -5.12 -32.93 30.07
N ASP A 92 -5.74 -33.40 31.16
CA ASP A 92 -5.80 -34.84 31.47
C ASP A 92 -7.23 -35.36 31.28
N LYS A 93 -7.60 -35.63 30.02
CA LYS A 93 -8.64 -36.59 29.65
C LYS A 93 -8.54 -37.00 28.19
#